data_AF-A0A2V8PHN4-F1
#
_entry.id   AF-A0A2V8PHN4-F1
#
_cell.length_a   1.000
_cell.length_b   1.000
_cell.length_c   1.000
_cell.angle_alpha   90.00
_cell.angle_beta   90.00
_cell.angle_gamma   90.00
#
_symmetry.space_group_name_H-M   'P 1'
#
loop_
_entity.id
_entity.type
_entity.pdbx_description
1 polymer ?
#
loop_
_entity_poly.entity_id
_entity_poly.type
_entity_poly.pdbx_seq_one_letter_code
_entity_poly.pdbx_strand_id
1 'polypeptide(L)'
;MGILGTLNTMSVSDLLQFLAAGRKTGTLKFGRGGIVKEIFLEDGLIVGSSSNDPREYLGQMLLHYGKIEELHLQAAMESQRESGGRLGEILSLRGLVRQDDVIEVLRTRTLEIIYDLFIWEDAQFEFFDNAPPPHDLIRIQVEATSVIMDGIYRIDEWSRYRAVIPSDRTFFELTSGWTEWLNVSKEIREVLVHVEKRMTAAEICYNMHTSLFHTCALLFDLVNQGTIRVAGQAPLPVTEVADDLSALKLPQTVPELLNLARSEMKENNAENALAIIHSALEQEPKSTEAQHLLQEAEKEFVAQVYRNGFSGRAVPKLLHTREQLEHERLGPEEGFLLSRINGESDIESILSVCPFREADSLRMIKKLLDSGIIGIK
;
A
#
# COMPACT_ATOMS: atom_id res chain seq x y z
N MET A 1 11.74 3.76 29.34
CA MET A 1 11.69 5.20 28.97
C MET A 1 11.49 5.23 27.47
N GLY A 2 10.38 5.78 26.98
CA GLY A 2 10.09 5.78 25.53
C GLY A 2 10.90 6.86 24.81
N ILE A 3 11.33 6.57 23.57
CA ILE A 3 11.98 7.56 22.71
C ILE A 3 10.97 7.92 21.62
N LEU A 4 10.75 9.21 21.41
CA LEU A 4 9.86 9.73 20.38
C LEU A 4 10.59 10.76 19.53
N GLY A 5 10.29 10.79 18.23
CA GLY A 5 10.88 11.75 17.30
C GLY A 5 10.37 11.58 15.88
N THR A 6 11.13 12.12 14.93
CA THR A 6 10.89 11.99 13.49
C THR A 6 12.14 11.47 12.77
N LEU A 7 11.97 10.87 11.59
CA LEU A 7 13.10 10.38 10.79
C LEU A 7 14.08 11.49 10.39
N ASN A 8 13.61 12.74 10.32
CA ASN A 8 14.46 13.92 10.15
C ASN A 8 15.41 14.19 11.33
N THR A 9 15.04 13.74 12.53
CA THR A 9 15.86 13.90 13.75
C THR A 9 16.76 12.70 14.05
N MET A 10 16.33 11.49 13.67
CA MET A 10 17.08 10.26 13.89
C MET A 10 16.67 9.24 12.82
N SER A 11 17.63 8.80 12.01
CA SER A 11 17.37 7.88 10.90
C SER A 11 16.97 6.49 11.38
N VAL A 12 16.36 5.68 10.50
CA VAL A 12 16.06 4.27 10.80
C VAL A 12 17.33 3.49 11.17
N SER A 13 18.45 3.74 10.49
CA SER A 13 19.74 3.12 10.80
C SER A 13 20.21 3.48 12.21
N ASP A 14 20.15 4.76 12.59
CA ASP A 14 20.58 5.21 13.92
C ASP A 14 19.68 4.62 15.00
N LEU A 15 18.36 4.56 14.77
CA LEU A 15 17.39 3.96 15.69
C LEU A 15 17.69 2.49 15.92
N LEU A 16 17.84 1.72 14.86
CA LEU A 16 18.16 0.29 14.95
C LEU A 16 19.51 0.08 15.63
N GLN A 17 20.52 0.87 15.30
CA GLN A 17 21.85 0.80 15.94
C GLN A 17 21.76 1.09 17.44
N PHE A 18 21.07 2.15 17.82
CA PHE A 18 20.89 2.55 19.21
C PHE A 18 20.16 1.46 20.02
N LEU A 19 19.07 0.93 19.50
CA LEU A 19 18.27 -0.09 20.18
C LEU A 19 19.04 -1.42 20.29
N ALA A 20 19.76 -1.81 19.24
CA ALA A 20 20.58 -3.02 19.24
C ALA A 20 21.76 -2.91 20.22
N ALA A 21 22.51 -1.80 20.19
CA ALA A 21 23.62 -1.56 21.12
C ALA A 21 23.15 -1.53 22.59
N GLY A 22 21.97 -0.97 22.83
CA GLY A 22 21.32 -0.96 24.14
C GLY A 22 20.62 -2.27 24.53
N ARG A 23 20.69 -3.33 23.69
CA ARG A 23 19.99 -4.61 23.85
C ARG A 23 18.52 -4.44 24.25
N LYS A 24 17.84 -3.52 23.59
CA LYS A 24 16.46 -3.16 23.93
C LYS A 24 15.50 -4.27 23.51
N THR A 25 14.49 -4.46 24.36
CA THR A 25 13.31 -5.29 24.09
C THR A 25 12.10 -4.36 24.06
N GLY A 26 11.27 -4.47 23.02
CA GLY A 26 10.10 -3.62 22.85
C GLY A 26 9.65 -3.46 21.40
N THR A 27 8.77 -2.50 21.17
CA THR A 27 8.18 -2.23 19.85
C THR A 27 8.57 -0.83 19.38
N LEU A 28 9.22 -0.74 18.22
CA LEU A 28 9.48 0.51 17.53
C LEU A 28 8.40 0.74 16.47
N LYS A 29 7.57 1.78 16.66
CA LYS A 29 6.43 2.12 15.81
C LYS A 29 6.74 3.34 14.95
N PHE A 30 6.47 3.25 13.65
CA PHE A 30 6.57 4.32 12.67
C PHE A 30 5.20 4.67 12.12
N GLY A 31 4.95 5.95 11.83
CA GLY A 31 3.68 6.42 11.28
C GLY A 31 3.88 7.52 10.22
N ARG A 32 3.20 7.36 9.07
CA ARG A 32 3.18 8.33 7.97
C ARG A 32 1.90 8.17 7.13
N GLY A 33 1.13 9.25 6.95
CA GLY A 33 -0.02 9.25 6.03
C GLY A 33 -1.04 8.13 6.30
N GLY A 34 -1.32 7.85 7.57
CA GLY A 34 -2.19 6.74 7.98
C GLY A 34 -1.56 5.34 7.88
N ILE A 35 -0.39 5.19 7.26
CA ILE A 35 0.39 3.94 7.28
C ILE A 35 1.17 3.87 8.58
N VAL A 36 1.12 2.69 9.21
CA VAL A 36 1.77 2.34 10.47
C VAL A 36 2.56 1.09 10.25
N LYS A 37 3.83 1.13 10.66
CA LYS A 37 4.74 -0.01 10.63
C LYS A 37 5.38 -0.19 11.99
N GLU A 38 5.61 -1.44 12.36
CA GLU A 38 6.20 -1.77 13.65
C GLU A 38 7.37 -2.73 13.44
N ILE A 39 8.43 -2.54 14.23
CA ILE A 39 9.55 -3.47 14.35
C ILE A 39 9.56 -3.97 15.79
N PHE A 40 9.57 -5.28 15.96
CA PHE A 40 9.62 -5.91 17.27
C PHE A 40 11.05 -6.33 17.57
N LEU A 41 11.55 -5.93 18.75
CA LEU A 41 12.91 -6.23 19.19
C LEU A 41 12.91 -7.04 20.50
N GLU A 42 13.84 -7.99 20.61
CA GLU A 42 14.14 -8.73 21.84
C GLU A 42 15.66 -8.84 22.02
N ASP A 43 16.18 -8.37 23.15
CA ASP A 43 17.63 -8.35 23.46
C ASP A 43 18.48 -7.70 22.34
N GLY A 44 17.94 -6.69 21.66
CA GLY A 44 18.58 -6.00 20.54
C GLY A 44 18.46 -6.69 19.18
N LEU A 45 17.88 -7.89 19.11
CA LEU A 45 17.59 -8.60 17.86
C LEU A 45 16.23 -8.21 17.32
N ILE A 46 16.10 -8.15 16.00
CA ILE A 46 14.81 -8.00 15.33
C ILE A 46 14.12 -9.37 15.30
N VAL A 47 12.94 -9.44 15.91
CA VAL A 47 12.14 -10.68 15.98
C VAL A 47 10.92 -10.70 15.08
N GLY A 48 10.54 -9.55 14.52
CA GLY A 48 9.48 -9.46 13.52
C GLY A 48 9.11 -8.02 13.16
N SER A 49 8.09 -7.89 12.31
CA SER A 49 7.53 -6.61 11.92
C SER A 49 6.03 -6.71 11.61
N SER A 50 5.33 -5.58 11.69
CA SER A 50 3.92 -5.44 11.30
C SER A 50 3.75 -4.23 10.38
N SER A 51 2.70 -4.25 9.56
CA SER A 51 2.33 -3.14 8.69
C SER A 51 0.84 -3.20 8.38
N ASN A 52 0.20 -2.03 8.36
CA ASN A 52 -1.18 -1.85 7.91
C ASN A 52 -1.27 -1.40 6.43
N ASP A 53 -0.16 -1.44 5.68
CA ASP A 53 -0.16 -1.18 4.24
C ASP A 53 -0.70 -2.40 3.48
N PRO A 54 -1.82 -2.29 2.75
CA PRO A 54 -2.40 -3.42 2.01
C PRO A 54 -1.46 -4.03 0.97
N ARG A 55 -0.52 -3.25 0.42
CA ARG A 55 0.51 -3.74 -0.53
C ARG A 55 1.44 -4.76 0.11
N GLU A 56 1.60 -4.68 1.43
CA GLU A 56 2.47 -5.56 2.19
C GLU A 56 1.70 -6.72 2.82
N TYR A 57 0.44 -6.95 2.48
CA TYR A 57 -0.31 -8.10 3.01
C TYR A 57 0.19 -9.43 2.41
N LEU A 58 0.01 -10.51 3.18
CA LEU A 58 0.47 -11.86 2.80
C LEU A 58 -0.03 -12.27 1.41
N GLY A 59 -1.29 -11.97 1.07
CA GLY A 59 -1.86 -12.30 -0.23
C GLY A 59 -1.09 -11.67 -1.40
N GLN A 60 -0.69 -10.40 -1.27
CA GLN A 60 0.07 -9.68 -2.28
C GLN A 60 1.46 -10.30 -2.48
N MET A 61 2.15 -10.62 -1.37
CA MET A 61 3.45 -11.28 -1.41
C MET A 61 3.38 -12.68 -2.05
N LEU A 62 2.32 -13.44 -1.77
CA LEU A 62 2.11 -14.76 -2.38
C LEU A 62 1.86 -14.67 -3.89
N LEU A 63 1.16 -13.62 -4.37
CA LEU A 63 0.99 -13.35 -5.79
C LEU A 63 2.34 -13.00 -6.44
N HIS A 64 3.11 -12.11 -5.82
CA HIS A 64 4.42 -11.68 -6.31
C HIS A 64 5.38 -12.85 -6.50
N TYR A 65 5.49 -13.75 -5.52
CA TYR A 65 6.35 -14.93 -5.62
C TYR A 65 5.74 -16.07 -6.45
N GLY A 66 4.59 -15.85 -7.11
CA GLY A 66 3.91 -16.83 -7.95
C GLY A 66 3.46 -18.09 -7.19
N LYS A 67 3.23 -17.96 -5.87
CA LYS A 67 2.77 -19.06 -5.01
C LYS A 67 1.27 -19.30 -5.14
N ILE A 68 0.53 -18.26 -5.49
CA ILE A 68 -0.91 -18.30 -5.79
C ILE A 68 -1.21 -17.45 -7.02
N GLU A 69 -2.44 -17.57 -7.53
CA GLU A 69 -2.97 -16.72 -8.60
C GLU A 69 -4.06 -15.83 -8.03
N GLU A 70 -4.44 -14.76 -8.73
CA GLU A 70 -5.46 -13.81 -8.25
C GLU A 70 -6.79 -14.50 -7.90
N LEU A 71 -7.21 -15.47 -8.72
CA LEU A 71 -8.42 -16.28 -8.47
C LEU A 71 -8.33 -17.08 -7.16
N HIS A 72 -7.14 -17.60 -6.83
CA HIS A 72 -6.91 -18.30 -5.57
C HIS A 72 -7.00 -17.35 -4.38
N LEU A 73 -6.44 -16.15 -4.50
CA LEU A 73 -6.50 -15.12 -3.46
C LEU A 73 -7.94 -14.67 -3.22
N GLN A 74 -8.68 -14.38 -4.29
CA GLN A 74 -10.08 -13.97 -4.23
C GLN A 74 -10.94 -14.99 -3.49
N ALA A 75 -10.86 -16.27 -3.87
CA ALA A 75 -11.62 -17.34 -3.22
C ALA A 75 -11.25 -17.53 -1.74
N ALA A 76 -9.98 -17.33 -1.39
CA ALA A 76 -9.51 -17.43 -0.01
C ALA A 76 -9.96 -16.23 0.84
N MET A 77 -9.96 -15.02 0.29
CA MET A 77 -10.47 -13.80 0.94
C MET A 77 -11.97 -13.90 1.22
N GLU A 78 -12.77 -14.43 0.28
CA GLU A 78 -14.20 -14.65 0.49
C GLU A 78 -14.44 -15.56 1.70
N SER A 79 -13.71 -16.66 1.79
CA SER A 79 -13.86 -17.60 2.91
C SER A 79 -13.27 -17.07 4.21
N GLN A 80 -12.25 -16.21 4.14
CA GLN A 80 -11.77 -15.47 5.29
C GLN A 80 -12.84 -14.55 5.86
N ARG A 81 -13.61 -13.85 5.00
CA ARG A 81 -14.72 -13.00 5.44
C ARG A 81 -15.82 -13.81 6.13
N GLU A 82 -16.13 -15.00 5.63
CA GLU A 82 -17.15 -15.88 6.23
C GLU A 82 -16.69 -16.52 7.55
N SER A 83 -15.44 -16.98 7.62
CA SER A 83 -14.96 -17.79 8.74
C SER A 83 -14.17 -16.99 9.79
N GLY A 84 -13.71 -15.78 9.47
CA GLY A 84 -12.77 -15.00 10.28
C GLY A 84 -11.38 -15.63 10.42
N GLY A 85 -11.05 -16.62 9.58
CA GLY A 85 -9.81 -17.39 9.68
C GLY A 85 -8.57 -16.62 9.23
N ARG A 86 -7.38 -17.21 9.38
CA ARG A 86 -6.15 -16.64 8.83
C ARG A 86 -6.00 -17.00 7.36
N LEU A 87 -5.70 -16.02 6.52
CA LEU A 87 -5.54 -16.22 5.07
C LEU A 87 -4.54 -17.35 4.74
N GLY A 88 -3.37 -17.37 5.39
CA GLY A 88 -2.36 -18.41 5.16
C GLY A 88 -2.83 -19.82 5.52
N GLU A 89 -3.59 -19.96 6.63
CA GLU A 89 -4.18 -21.24 7.04
C GLU A 89 -5.27 -21.67 6.07
N ILE A 90 -6.15 -20.75 5.64
CA ILE A 90 -7.21 -21.01 4.65
C ILE A 90 -6.61 -21.48 3.32
N LEU A 91 -5.58 -20.79 2.82
CA LEU A 91 -4.89 -21.16 1.58
C LEU A 91 -4.23 -22.54 1.68
N SER A 92 -3.60 -22.84 2.83
CA SER A 92 -2.97 -24.14 3.06
C SER A 92 -3.97 -25.28 3.20
N LEU A 93 -5.08 -25.07 3.92
CA LEU A 93 -6.13 -26.07 4.10
C LEU A 93 -6.82 -26.43 2.78
N ARG A 94 -6.89 -25.48 1.85
CA ARG A 94 -7.41 -25.69 0.49
C ARG A 94 -6.42 -26.34 -0.47
N GLY A 95 -5.18 -26.58 -0.04
CA GLY A 95 -4.13 -27.13 -0.89
C GLY A 95 -3.64 -26.17 -1.97
N LEU A 96 -3.93 -24.87 -1.85
CA LEU A 96 -3.53 -23.84 -2.83
C LEU A 96 -2.06 -23.43 -2.67
N VAL A 97 -1.53 -23.54 -1.44
CA VAL A 97 -0.13 -23.25 -1.11
C VAL A 97 0.33 -24.21 -0.01
N ARG A 98 1.63 -24.52 0.05
CA ARG A 98 2.18 -25.32 1.15
C ARG A 98 2.39 -24.44 2.37
N GLN A 99 2.22 -25.01 3.56
CA GLN A 99 2.46 -24.28 4.82
C GLN A 99 3.90 -23.74 4.92
N ASP A 100 4.88 -24.53 4.47
CA ASP A 100 6.29 -24.10 4.45
C ASP A 100 6.49 -22.87 3.53
N ASP A 101 5.84 -22.84 2.37
CA ASP A 101 5.91 -21.69 1.45
C ASP A 101 5.31 -20.42 2.09
N VAL A 102 4.22 -20.57 2.86
CA VAL A 102 3.61 -19.45 3.60
C VAL A 102 4.57 -18.90 4.66
N ILE A 103 5.23 -19.79 5.41
CA ILE A 103 6.19 -19.39 6.44
C ILE A 103 7.38 -18.65 5.80
N GLU A 104 7.93 -19.17 4.71
CA GLU A 104 9.04 -18.52 4.00
C GLU A 104 8.64 -17.14 3.46
N VAL A 105 7.45 -17.01 2.87
CA VAL A 105 6.96 -15.70 2.39
C VAL A 105 6.74 -14.73 3.55
N LEU A 106 6.25 -15.19 4.70
CA LEU A 106 6.10 -14.35 5.90
C LEU A 106 7.46 -13.88 6.44
N ARG A 107 8.50 -14.71 6.38
CA ARG A 107 9.87 -14.31 6.75
C ARG A 107 10.40 -13.22 5.84
N THR A 108 10.26 -13.39 4.52
CA THR A 108 10.70 -12.38 3.54
C THR A 108 9.91 -11.07 3.71
N ARG A 109 8.59 -11.16 3.89
CA ARG A 109 7.73 -10.02 4.19
C ARG A 109 8.23 -9.21 5.38
N THR A 110 8.65 -9.88 6.46
CA THR A 110 9.13 -9.17 7.65
C THR A 110 10.28 -8.22 7.32
N LEU A 111 11.26 -8.69 6.55
CA LEU A 111 12.41 -7.88 6.16
C LEU A 111 12.02 -6.79 5.16
N GLU A 112 11.18 -7.09 4.17
CA GLU A 112 10.72 -6.09 3.19
C GLU A 112 10.02 -4.89 3.85
N ILE A 113 9.16 -5.13 4.86
CA ILE A 113 8.52 -4.05 5.62
C ILE A 113 9.55 -3.12 6.27
N ILE A 114 10.61 -3.72 6.83
CA ILE A 114 11.67 -2.97 7.52
C ILE A 114 12.52 -2.20 6.50
N TYR A 115 12.88 -2.83 5.40
CA TYR A 115 13.67 -2.20 4.35
C TYR A 115 12.93 -1.04 3.68
N ASP A 116 11.61 -1.12 3.50
CA ASP A 116 10.81 -0.01 2.99
C ASP A 116 10.88 1.23 3.90
N LEU A 117 11.07 1.07 5.22
CA LEU A 117 11.25 2.21 6.13
C LEU A 117 12.51 3.03 5.82
N PHE A 118 13.55 2.42 5.25
CA PHE A 118 14.79 3.14 4.94
C PHE A 118 14.63 4.16 3.80
N ILE A 119 13.64 3.96 2.92
CA ILE A 119 13.35 4.88 1.81
C ILE A 119 12.22 5.87 2.14
N TRP A 120 11.74 5.89 3.39
CA TRP A 120 10.81 6.90 3.85
C TRP A 120 11.54 8.22 4.14
N GLU A 121 11.21 9.27 3.40
CA GLU A 121 11.82 10.60 3.56
C GLU A 121 11.42 11.31 4.87
N ASP A 122 10.19 11.10 5.33
CA ASP A 122 9.71 11.61 6.62
C ASP A 122 8.77 10.59 7.25
N ALA A 123 8.85 10.46 8.56
CA ALA A 123 7.86 9.76 9.38
C ALA A 123 8.10 10.07 10.84
N GLN A 124 7.05 9.94 11.64
CA GLN A 124 7.17 9.99 13.07
C GLN A 124 7.53 8.59 13.60
N PHE A 125 8.42 8.45 14.59
CA PHE A 125 8.70 7.19 15.30
C PHE A 125 8.53 7.26 16.83
N GLU A 126 8.12 6.15 17.46
CA GLU A 126 8.07 6.01 18.92
C GLU A 126 8.49 4.60 19.34
N PHE A 127 9.33 4.50 20.37
CA PHE A 127 9.75 3.24 20.96
C PHE A 127 9.03 2.97 22.28
N PHE A 128 8.31 1.85 22.32
CA PHE A 128 7.61 1.35 23.50
C PHE A 128 8.45 0.26 24.19
N ASP A 129 9.09 0.64 25.30
CA ASP A 129 9.97 -0.19 26.11
C ASP A 129 9.20 -1.38 26.73
N ASN A 130 9.68 -2.61 26.50
CA ASN A 130 9.04 -3.87 26.89
C ASN A 130 7.61 -4.09 26.38
N ALA A 131 7.16 -3.36 25.35
CA ALA A 131 5.93 -3.71 24.65
C ALA A 131 6.11 -5.04 23.92
N PRO A 132 5.27 -6.06 24.19
CA PRO A 132 5.45 -7.38 23.58
C PRO A 132 5.00 -7.39 22.11
N PRO A 133 5.61 -8.25 21.28
CA PRO A 133 5.06 -8.52 19.95
C PRO A 133 3.68 -9.19 20.02
N PRO A 134 2.89 -9.15 18.94
CA PRO A 134 1.67 -9.94 18.82
C PRO A 134 1.91 -11.43 19.11
N HIS A 135 0.96 -12.08 19.78
CA HIS A 135 1.09 -13.48 20.19
C HIS A 135 1.23 -14.46 19.02
N ASP A 136 0.75 -14.07 17.84
CA ASP A 136 0.77 -14.87 16.62
C ASP A 136 1.82 -14.44 15.60
N LEU A 137 2.75 -13.57 16.01
CA LEU A 137 3.90 -13.20 15.21
C LEU A 137 4.75 -14.45 14.91
N ILE A 138 5.00 -14.70 13.63
CA ILE A 138 6.06 -15.63 13.22
C ILE A 138 7.40 -14.98 13.52
N ARG A 139 8.10 -15.53 14.52
CA ARG A 139 9.37 -15.00 14.98
C ARG A 139 10.48 -15.34 14.00
N ILE A 140 11.25 -14.32 13.63
CA ILE A 140 12.56 -14.46 13.02
C ILE A 140 13.63 -14.04 14.04
N GLN A 141 14.90 -14.23 13.70
CA GLN A 141 15.99 -13.68 14.48
C GLN A 141 16.98 -13.07 13.51
N VAL A 142 17.01 -11.75 13.46
CA VAL A 142 17.88 -11.01 12.54
C VAL A 142 18.65 -9.96 13.32
N GLU A 143 19.97 -9.95 13.10
CA GLU A 143 20.87 -8.93 13.62
C GLU A 143 20.56 -7.58 12.98
N ALA A 144 20.36 -6.55 13.81
CA ALA A 144 20.08 -5.19 13.34
C ALA A 144 21.17 -4.67 12.39
N THR A 145 22.44 -5.03 12.61
CA THR A 145 23.56 -4.62 11.75
C THR A 145 23.37 -5.06 10.30
N SER A 146 22.91 -6.29 10.06
CA SER A 146 22.68 -6.80 8.69
C SER A 146 21.57 -6.00 8.00
N VAL A 147 20.48 -5.73 8.72
CA VAL A 147 19.36 -4.93 8.21
C VAL A 147 19.79 -3.49 7.91
N ILE A 148 20.63 -2.90 8.76
CA ILE A 148 21.17 -1.55 8.56
C ILE A 148 22.02 -1.50 7.29
N MET A 149 22.90 -2.47 7.06
CA MET A 149 23.75 -2.50 5.86
C MET A 149 22.94 -2.58 4.56
N ASP A 150 21.97 -3.49 4.50
CA ASP A 150 21.08 -3.61 3.35
C ASP A 150 20.19 -2.38 3.18
N GLY A 151 19.73 -1.79 4.29
CA GLY A 151 18.94 -0.56 4.28
C GLY A 151 19.72 0.64 3.73
N ILE A 152 20.99 0.80 4.10
CA ILE A 152 21.88 1.83 3.53
C ILE A 152 22.07 1.62 2.03
N TYR A 153 22.31 0.37 1.59
CA TYR A 153 22.37 0.04 0.17
C TYR A 153 21.09 0.46 -0.56
N ARG A 154 19.90 0.21 0.03
CA ARG A 154 18.64 0.65 -0.56
C ARG A 154 18.51 2.17 -0.64
N ILE A 155 19.00 2.94 0.33
CA ILE A 155 19.00 4.41 0.27
C ILE A 155 19.80 4.91 -0.94
N ASP A 156 20.99 4.34 -1.14
CA ASP A 156 21.88 4.71 -2.24
C ASP A 156 21.25 4.36 -3.60
N GLU A 157 20.77 3.12 -3.75
CA GLU A 157 20.12 2.67 -4.99
C GLU A 157 18.83 3.44 -5.26
N TRP A 158 18.02 3.71 -4.23
CA TRP A 158 16.79 4.49 -4.37
C TRP A 158 17.08 5.89 -4.91
N SER A 159 18.14 6.54 -4.41
CA SER A 159 18.60 7.83 -4.91
C SER A 159 18.99 7.77 -6.39
N ARG A 160 19.66 6.68 -6.82
CA ARG A 160 20.02 6.45 -8.23
C ARG A 160 18.78 6.21 -9.10
N TYR A 161 17.83 5.43 -8.61
CA TYR A 161 16.57 5.15 -9.33
C TYR A 161 15.78 6.45 -9.51
N ARG A 162 15.66 7.27 -8.46
CA ARG A 162 14.93 8.54 -8.49
C ARG A 162 15.56 9.60 -9.39
N ALA A 163 16.86 9.54 -9.63
CA ALA A 163 17.52 10.42 -10.60
C ALA A 163 17.03 10.18 -12.05
N VAL A 164 16.60 8.95 -12.36
CA VAL A 164 16.09 8.56 -13.69
C VAL A 164 14.56 8.50 -13.71
N ILE A 165 13.93 8.05 -12.63
CA ILE A 165 12.49 7.84 -12.46
C ILE A 165 11.98 8.87 -11.43
N PRO A 166 11.63 10.10 -11.84
CA PRO A 166 11.52 11.22 -10.91
C PRO A 166 10.31 11.14 -9.97
N SER A 167 9.33 10.30 -10.28
CA SER A 167 8.21 9.98 -9.38
C SER A 167 7.53 8.67 -9.76
N ASP A 168 6.65 8.16 -8.90
CA ASP A 168 5.89 6.92 -9.18
C ASP A 168 4.86 7.10 -10.31
N ARG A 169 4.57 8.35 -10.69
CA ARG A 169 3.70 8.72 -11.81
C ARG A 169 4.42 8.64 -13.16
N THR A 170 5.68 8.25 -13.19
CA THR A 170 6.50 8.27 -14.41
C THR A 170 6.02 7.22 -15.40
N PHE A 171 5.79 7.65 -16.65
CA PHE A 171 5.51 6.77 -17.79
C PHE A 171 6.78 6.40 -18.52
N PHE A 172 6.72 5.27 -19.22
CA PHE A 172 7.80 4.77 -20.06
C PHE A 172 7.28 4.45 -21.48
N GLU A 173 8.18 4.49 -22.45
CA GLU A 173 7.94 4.06 -23.82
C GLU A 173 8.94 2.97 -24.21
N LEU A 174 8.46 1.93 -24.89
CA LEU A 174 9.31 0.92 -25.50
C LEU A 174 10.17 1.53 -26.61
N THR A 175 11.42 1.12 -26.69
CA THR A 175 12.33 1.50 -27.78
C THR A 175 12.42 0.40 -28.84
N SER A 176 13.15 0.65 -29.93
CA SER A 176 13.38 -0.36 -30.97
C SER A 176 14.17 -1.54 -30.42
N GLY A 177 13.72 -2.77 -30.68
CA GLY A 177 14.42 -3.99 -30.24
C GLY A 177 13.98 -4.53 -28.87
N TRP A 178 12.97 -3.93 -28.24
CA TRP A 178 12.47 -4.38 -26.92
C TRP A 178 12.02 -5.86 -26.90
N THR A 179 11.59 -6.40 -28.04
CA THR A 179 11.12 -7.79 -28.14
C THR A 179 12.20 -8.82 -27.85
N GLU A 180 13.48 -8.47 -28.00
CA GLU A 180 14.62 -9.34 -27.65
C GLU A 180 14.65 -9.66 -26.15
N TRP A 181 14.08 -8.78 -25.33
CA TRP A 181 14.08 -8.88 -23.87
C TRP A 181 12.95 -9.75 -23.32
N LEU A 182 12.00 -10.17 -24.16
CA LEU A 182 10.83 -10.98 -23.74
C LEU A 182 11.20 -12.38 -23.26
N ASN A 183 12.39 -12.87 -23.61
CA ASN A 183 12.86 -14.20 -23.25
C ASN A 183 13.85 -14.20 -22.07
N VAL A 184 14.17 -13.04 -21.49
CA VAL A 184 15.18 -12.92 -20.41
C VAL A 184 14.62 -13.48 -19.10
N SER A 185 13.44 -13.02 -18.68
CA SER A 185 12.75 -13.54 -17.50
C SER A 185 11.25 -13.28 -17.61
N LYS A 186 10.46 -14.04 -16.85
CA LYS A 186 9.00 -13.83 -16.73
C LYS A 186 8.70 -12.40 -16.25
N GLU A 187 9.45 -11.94 -15.26
CA GLU A 187 9.28 -10.64 -14.61
C GLU A 187 9.57 -9.46 -15.56
N ILE A 188 10.68 -9.50 -16.31
CA ILE A 188 10.99 -8.47 -17.31
C ILE A 188 9.92 -8.44 -18.40
N ARG A 189 9.47 -9.60 -18.86
CA ARG A 189 8.40 -9.69 -19.85
C ARG A 189 7.10 -9.05 -19.35
N GLU A 190 6.72 -9.28 -18.11
CA GLU A 190 5.54 -8.65 -17.50
C GLU A 190 5.68 -7.14 -17.43
N VAL A 191 6.82 -6.62 -16.95
CA VAL A 191 7.10 -5.18 -16.92
C VAL A 191 7.00 -4.57 -18.32
N LEU A 192 7.57 -5.19 -19.35
CA LEU A 192 7.51 -4.68 -20.72
C LEU A 192 6.07 -4.64 -21.27
N VAL A 193 5.24 -5.65 -20.96
CA VAL A 193 3.81 -5.64 -21.31
C VAL A 193 3.06 -4.50 -20.61
N HIS A 194 3.41 -4.19 -19.36
CA HIS A 194 2.81 -3.06 -18.65
C HIS A 194 3.27 -1.70 -19.20
N VAL A 195 4.55 -1.59 -19.60
CA VAL A 195 5.07 -0.41 -20.31
C VAL A 195 4.35 -0.23 -21.65
N GLU A 196 4.11 -1.29 -22.41
CA GLU A 196 3.33 -1.25 -23.67
C GLU A 196 1.91 -0.70 -23.45
N LYS A 197 1.29 -1.07 -22.32
CA LYS A 197 -0.02 -0.58 -21.90
C LYS A 197 0.00 0.87 -21.39
N ARG A 198 1.16 1.54 -21.42
CA ARG A 198 1.38 2.92 -20.99
C ARG A 198 1.06 3.12 -19.49
N MET A 199 1.42 2.15 -18.66
CA MET A 199 1.28 2.24 -17.21
C MET A 199 2.40 3.08 -16.59
N THR A 200 2.09 3.78 -15.51
CA THR A 200 3.05 4.47 -14.64
C THR A 200 3.87 3.48 -13.80
N ALA A 201 5.00 3.92 -13.25
CA ALA A 201 5.79 3.10 -12.32
C ALA A 201 4.97 2.55 -11.14
N ALA A 202 4.05 3.35 -10.58
CA ALA A 202 3.11 2.93 -9.55
C ALA A 202 2.15 1.83 -10.04
N GLU A 203 1.51 2.01 -11.19
CA GLU A 203 0.60 1.01 -11.75
C GLU A 203 1.32 -0.30 -12.07
N ILE A 204 2.55 -0.23 -12.59
CA ILE A 204 3.40 -1.40 -12.80
C ILE A 204 3.66 -2.09 -11.46
N CYS A 205 4.06 -1.35 -10.42
CA CYS A 205 4.28 -1.88 -9.07
C CYS A 205 3.05 -2.62 -8.51
N TYR A 206 1.86 -2.03 -8.66
CA TYR A 206 0.61 -2.65 -8.21
C TYR A 206 0.28 -3.94 -8.97
N ASN A 207 0.53 -3.99 -10.28
CA ASN A 207 0.30 -5.19 -11.09
C ASN A 207 1.35 -6.29 -10.84
N MET A 208 2.57 -5.92 -10.49
CA MET A 208 3.66 -6.85 -10.15
C MET A 208 3.58 -7.35 -8.70
N HIS A 209 2.65 -6.81 -7.90
CA HIS A 209 2.45 -7.11 -6.48
C HIS A 209 3.72 -6.98 -5.61
N THR A 210 4.64 -6.10 -6.02
CA THR A 210 5.97 -5.96 -5.41
C THR A 210 6.18 -4.55 -4.86
N SER A 211 7.30 -4.32 -4.18
CA SER A 211 7.63 -3.00 -3.66
C SER A 211 7.98 -2.01 -4.77
N LEU A 212 7.78 -0.72 -4.50
CA LEU A 212 8.23 0.35 -5.41
C LEU A 212 9.74 0.30 -5.61
N PHE A 213 10.51 -0.05 -4.58
CA PHE A 213 11.96 -0.23 -4.69
C PHE A 213 12.32 -1.25 -5.77
N HIS A 214 11.73 -2.45 -5.71
CA HIS A 214 12.00 -3.52 -6.66
C HIS A 214 11.51 -3.17 -8.07
N THR A 215 10.32 -2.59 -8.18
CA THR A 215 9.78 -2.13 -9.47
C THR A 215 10.69 -1.10 -10.13
N CYS A 216 11.13 -0.09 -9.36
CA CYS A 216 12.03 0.94 -9.85
C CYS A 216 13.40 0.39 -10.23
N ALA A 217 13.92 -0.64 -9.54
CA ALA A 217 15.17 -1.30 -9.90
C ALA A 217 15.08 -1.91 -11.31
N LEU A 218 14.01 -2.67 -11.60
CA LEU A 218 13.78 -3.26 -12.91
C LEU A 218 13.62 -2.19 -14.01
N LEU A 219 12.82 -1.16 -13.75
CA LEU A 219 12.61 -0.06 -14.69
C LEU A 219 13.91 0.71 -14.95
N PHE A 220 14.70 0.97 -13.92
CA PHE A 220 15.99 1.65 -14.02
C PHE A 220 16.96 0.87 -14.90
N ASP A 221 17.07 -0.44 -14.70
CA ASP A 221 17.93 -1.30 -15.51
C ASP A 221 17.50 -1.31 -16.98
N LEU A 222 16.19 -1.41 -17.25
CA LEU A 222 15.64 -1.37 -18.61
C LEU A 222 15.86 -0.01 -19.28
N VAL A 223 15.81 1.11 -18.53
CA VAL A 223 16.15 2.43 -19.06
C VAL A 223 17.65 2.52 -19.39
N ASN A 224 18.52 2.05 -18.50
CA ASN A 224 19.97 2.10 -18.71
C ASN A 224 20.43 1.23 -19.89
N GLN A 225 19.74 0.11 -20.12
CA GLN A 225 19.96 -0.77 -21.28
C GLN A 225 19.38 -0.19 -22.57
N GLY A 226 18.59 0.89 -22.49
CA GLY A 226 17.95 1.54 -23.62
C GLY A 226 16.75 0.78 -24.17
N THR A 227 16.23 -0.22 -23.46
CA THR A 227 15.05 -1.03 -23.84
C THR A 227 13.75 -0.25 -23.69
N ILE A 228 13.71 0.64 -22.69
CA ILE A 228 12.64 1.61 -22.49
C ILE A 228 13.24 3.00 -22.29
N ARG A 229 12.42 4.03 -22.43
CA ARG A 229 12.79 5.42 -22.11
C ARG A 229 11.70 6.10 -21.28
N VAL A 230 12.08 7.07 -20.47
CA VAL A 230 11.12 7.92 -19.74
C VAL A 230 10.32 8.77 -20.73
N ALA A 231 9.00 8.75 -20.61
CA ALA A 231 8.07 9.33 -21.59
C ALA A 231 7.18 10.45 -21.00
N GLY A 232 7.24 10.70 -19.69
CA GLY A 232 6.48 11.76 -19.03
C GLY A 232 6.02 11.35 -17.64
N GLN A 233 5.08 12.11 -17.07
CA GLN A 233 4.45 11.80 -15.79
C GLN A 233 2.94 11.99 -15.88
N ALA A 234 2.19 11.11 -15.20
CA ALA A 234 0.77 11.33 -15.00
C ALA A 234 0.52 12.64 -14.24
N PRO A 235 -0.62 13.33 -14.46
CA PRO A 235 -1.00 14.50 -13.69
C PRO A 235 -0.90 14.24 -12.18
N LEU A 236 -0.73 15.31 -11.39
CA LEU A 236 -0.94 15.15 -9.95
C LEU A 236 -2.42 14.76 -9.77
N PRO A 237 -2.73 13.72 -8.99
CA PRO A 237 -4.11 13.47 -8.61
C PRO A 237 -4.67 14.77 -8.02
N VAL A 238 -5.89 15.13 -8.39
CA VAL A 238 -6.58 16.21 -7.69
C VAL A 238 -6.85 15.68 -6.29
N THR A 239 -6.13 16.18 -5.29
CA THR A 239 -6.42 15.87 -3.89
C THR A 239 -7.73 16.58 -3.52
N GLU A 240 -8.87 16.02 -3.91
CA GLU A 240 -10.21 16.57 -3.62
C GLU A 240 -10.50 16.63 -2.11
N VAL A 241 -9.70 15.95 -1.29
CA VAL A 241 -9.66 16.18 0.16
C VAL A 241 -9.51 17.69 0.44
N ALA A 242 -8.72 18.43 -0.35
CA ALA A 242 -8.60 19.87 -0.19
C ALA A 242 -9.84 20.66 -0.67
N ASP A 243 -10.52 20.24 -1.73
CA ASP A 243 -11.69 20.97 -2.27
C ASP A 243 -12.95 20.74 -1.42
N ASP A 244 -13.22 19.52 -0.95
CA ASP A 244 -14.34 19.23 -0.03
C ASP A 244 -14.08 19.76 1.39
N LEU A 245 -12.85 19.66 1.89
CA LEU A 245 -12.49 20.25 3.19
C LEU A 245 -12.44 21.77 3.17
N SER A 246 -12.23 22.42 2.02
CA SER A 246 -12.22 23.89 1.96
C SER A 246 -13.58 24.52 2.31
N ALA A 247 -14.68 23.79 2.07
CA ALA A 247 -16.03 24.19 2.48
C ALA A 247 -16.29 23.92 3.97
N LEU A 248 -15.62 22.91 4.54
CA LEU A 248 -15.67 22.59 5.96
C LEU A 248 -14.76 23.56 6.72
N LYS A 249 -15.31 24.36 7.64
CA LYS A 249 -14.49 25.19 8.54
C LYS A 249 -13.75 24.30 9.53
N LEU A 250 -12.60 23.76 9.10
CA LEU A 250 -11.84 22.82 9.90
C LEU A 250 -11.21 23.49 11.13
N PRO A 251 -11.33 22.87 12.31
CA PRO A 251 -10.53 23.22 13.47
C PRO A 251 -9.03 23.07 13.20
N GLN A 252 -8.21 23.78 13.98
CA GLN A 252 -6.76 23.74 13.81
C GLN A 252 -6.07 22.67 14.67
N THR A 253 -6.75 22.14 15.68
CA THR A 253 -6.16 21.18 16.62
C THR A 253 -6.69 19.77 16.36
N VAL A 254 -5.81 18.77 16.51
CA VAL A 254 -6.18 17.34 16.36
C VAL A 254 -7.36 16.95 17.26
N PRO A 255 -7.42 17.31 18.57
CA PRO A 255 -8.57 16.95 19.39
C PRO A 255 -9.90 17.53 18.89
N GLU A 256 -9.90 18.76 18.37
CA GLU A 256 -11.11 19.37 17.81
C GLU A 256 -11.49 18.73 16.47
N LEU A 257 -10.52 18.39 15.62
CA LEU A 257 -10.74 17.62 14.40
C LEU A 257 -11.37 16.26 14.69
N LEU A 258 -10.85 15.52 15.68
CA LEU A 258 -11.41 14.23 16.08
C LEU A 258 -12.83 14.37 16.63
N ASN A 259 -13.13 15.42 17.40
CA ASN A 259 -14.48 15.70 17.85
C ASN A 259 -15.44 16.04 16.70
N LEU A 260 -14.99 16.83 15.72
CA LEU A 260 -15.78 17.14 14.53
C LEU A 260 -16.05 15.88 13.70
N ALA A 261 -15.03 15.05 13.47
CA ALA A 261 -15.19 13.78 12.77
C ALA A 261 -16.20 12.86 13.48
N ARG A 262 -16.14 12.75 14.81
CA ARG A 262 -17.15 12.02 15.60
C ARG A 262 -18.56 12.60 15.44
N SER A 263 -18.70 13.91 15.23
CA SER A 263 -19.99 14.55 14.96
C SER A 263 -20.52 14.18 13.57
N GLU A 264 -19.69 14.30 12.53
CA GLU A 264 -20.04 13.91 11.16
C GLU A 264 -20.45 12.42 11.09
N MET A 265 -19.74 11.54 11.81
CA MET A 265 -20.13 10.13 11.92
C MET A 265 -21.53 9.95 12.54
N LYS A 266 -21.87 10.72 13.58
CA LYS A 266 -23.23 10.67 14.19
C LYS A 266 -24.31 11.19 13.25
N GLU A 267 -23.95 12.12 12.37
CA GLU A 267 -24.84 12.67 11.34
C GLU A 267 -24.89 11.79 10.07
N ASN A 268 -24.25 10.62 10.08
CA ASN A 268 -24.20 9.66 8.97
C ASN A 268 -23.49 10.23 7.72
N ASN A 269 -22.51 11.11 7.93
CA ASN A 269 -21.63 11.69 6.92
C ASN A 269 -20.22 11.06 7.02
N ALA A 270 -20.10 9.75 6.78
CA ALA A 270 -18.83 9.05 6.97
C ALA A 270 -17.71 9.53 6.03
N GLU A 271 -18.06 9.99 4.82
CA GLU A 271 -17.09 10.55 3.85
C GLU A 271 -16.43 11.83 4.37
N ASN A 272 -17.21 12.77 4.93
CA ASN A 272 -16.68 13.96 5.60
C ASN A 272 -15.81 13.59 6.80
N ALA A 273 -16.27 12.65 7.63
CA ALA A 273 -15.53 12.19 8.78
C ALA A 273 -14.16 11.64 8.38
N LEU A 274 -14.08 10.80 7.35
CA LEU A 274 -12.82 10.29 6.81
C LEU A 274 -11.89 11.42 6.39
N ALA A 275 -12.37 12.40 5.63
CA ALA A 275 -11.56 13.53 5.19
C ALA A 275 -11.00 14.34 6.38
N ILE A 276 -11.82 14.58 7.42
CA ILE A 276 -11.38 15.27 8.65
C ILE A 276 -10.34 14.44 9.42
N ILE A 277 -10.53 13.13 9.53
CA ILE A 277 -9.59 12.23 10.22
C ILE A 277 -8.27 12.16 9.47
N HIS A 278 -8.29 12.13 8.13
CA HIS A 278 -7.06 12.22 7.34
C HIS A 278 -6.30 13.53 7.62
N SER A 279 -7.00 14.67 7.69
CA SER A 279 -6.37 15.94 8.08
C SER A 279 -5.76 15.87 9.50
N ALA A 280 -6.44 15.22 10.45
CA ALA A 280 -5.89 14.99 11.78
C ALA A 280 -4.64 14.08 11.77
N LEU A 281 -4.64 13.05 10.93
CA LEU A 281 -3.51 12.13 10.74
C LEU A 281 -2.37 12.71 9.91
N GLU A 282 -2.59 13.75 9.11
CA GLU A 282 -1.50 14.53 8.51
C GLU A 282 -0.75 15.32 9.57
N GLN A 283 -1.46 15.86 10.57
CA GLN A 283 -0.86 16.57 11.70
C GLN A 283 -0.21 15.61 12.71
N GLU A 284 -0.92 14.55 13.09
CA GLU A 284 -0.47 13.53 14.04
C GLU A 284 -0.65 12.09 13.50
N PRO A 285 0.19 11.63 12.56
CA PRO A 285 0.10 10.30 11.93
C PRO A 285 0.05 9.11 12.89
N LYS A 286 0.58 9.27 14.11
CA LYS A 286 0.65 8.21 15.13
C LYS A 286 -0.52 8.17 16.09
N SER A 287 -1.41 9.17 16.07
CA SER A 287 -2.47 9.27 17.08
C SER A 287 -3.29 7.98 17.09
N THR A 288 -3.16 7.20 18.17
CA THR A 288 -3.90 5.93 18.32
C THR A 288 -5.40 6.17 18.30
N GLU A 289 -5.84 7.30 18.87
CA GLU A 289 -7.24 7.71 18.82
C GLU A 289 -7.69 8.01 17.39
N ALA A 290 -6.90 8.77 16.62
CA ALA A 290 -7.20 9.06 15.23
C ALA A 290 -7.18 7.80 14.35
N GLN A 291 -6.24 6.88 14.59
CA GLN A 291 -6.15 5.59 13.90
C GLN A 291 -7.36 4.69 14.22
N HIS A 292 -7.77 4.64 15.48
CA HIS A 292 -8.96 3.90 15.89
C HIS A 292 -10.22 4.50 15.25
N LEU A 293 -10.35 5.83 15.31
CA LEU A 293 -11.47 6.54 14.71
C LEU A 293 -11.48 6.39 13.18
N LEU A 294 -10.32 6.37 12.53
CA LEU A 294 -10.20 6.07 11.09
C LEU A 294 -10.77 4.69 10.78
N GLN A 295 -10.39 3.65 11.53
CA GLN A 295 -10.93 2.30 11.33
C GLN A 295 -12.45 2.23 11.55
N GLU A 296 -12.98 2.95 12.53
CA GLU A 296 -14.43 3.04 12.76
C GLU A 296 -15.14 3.77 11.61
N ALA A 297 -14.57 4.89 11.16
CA ALA A 297 -15.11 5.69 10.05
C ALA A 297 -15.03 4.95 8.71
N GLU A 298 -13.94 4.22 8.44
CA GLU A 298 -13.80 3.37 7.25
C GLU A 298 -14.88 2.29 7.25
N LYS A 299 -15.08 1.58 8.38
CA LYS A 299 -16.15 0.57 8.50
C LYS A 299 -17.54 1.16 8.26
N GLU A 300 -17.85 2.31 8.85
CA GLU A 300 -19.14 2.98 8.68
C GLU A 300 -19.33 3.46 7.24
N PHE A 301 -18.30 4.04 6.62
CA PHE A 301 -18.31 4.46 5.22
C PHE A 301 -18.58 3.28 4.29
N VAL A 302 -17.84 2.18 4.44
CA VAL A 302 -18.05 0.96 3.67
C VAL A 302 -19.49 0.46 3.83
N ALA A 303 -20.00 0.38 5.07
CA ALA A 303 -21.38 -0.02 5.34
C ALA A 303 -22.43 0.94 4.76
N GLN A 304 -22.15 2.24 4.74
CA GLN A 304 -23.00 3.27 4.14
C GLN A 304 -23.05 3.15 2.61
N VAL A 305 -21.91 2.96 1.97
CA VAL A 305 -21.81 2.73 0.52
C VAL A 305 -22.68 1.54 0.12
N TYR A 306 -22.54 0.39 0.80
CA TYR A 306 -23.36 -0.79 0.53
C TYR A 306 -24.86 -0.59 0.81
N ARG A 307 -25.23 0.17 1.86
CA ARG A 307 -26.64 0.49 2.16
C ARG A 307 -27.30 1.38 1.10
N ASN A 308 -26.54 2.30 0.51
CA ASN A 308 -27.05 3.29 -0.46
C ASN A 308 -27.25 2.72 -1.88
N GLY A 309 -27.30 1.39 -2.03
CA GLY A 309 -27.61 0.72 -3.29
C GLY A 309 -26.38 0.36 -4.13
N PHE A 310 -25.17 0.64 -3.64
CA PHE A 310 -23.94 0.15 -4.25
C PHE A 310 -23.77 -1.33 -3.90
N SER A 311 -24.25 -2.25 -4.74
CA SER A 311 -24.12 -3.68 -4.46
C SER A 311 -22.67 -4.13 -4.65
N GLY A 312 -22.10 -4.84 -3.66
CA GLY A 312 -20.79 -5.49 -3.83
C GLY A 312 -20.74 -6.51 -4.96
N ARG A 313 -21.92 -7.04 -5.33
CA ARG A 313 -22.10 -7.95 -6.47
C ARG A 313 -22.39 -7.25 -7.79
N ALA A 314 -22.44 -5.91 -7.81
CA ALA A 314 -22.64 -5.19 -9.05
C ALA A 314 -21.38 -5.29 -9.91
N VAL A 315 -21.58 -5.41 -11.23
CA VAL A 315 -20.48 -5.56 -12.19
C VAL A 315 -20.24 -4.21 -12.88
N PRO A 316 -19.19 -3.48 -12.49
CA PRO A 316 -18.87 -2.19 -13.10
C PRO A 316 -18.37 -2.39 -14.54
N LYS A 317 -18.65 -1.43 -15.41
CA LYS A 317 -18.18 -1.39 -16.79
C LYS A 317 -17.63 -0.02 -17.13
N LEU A 318 -16.50 0.00 -17.83
CA LEU A 318 -15.97 1.22 -18.40
C LEU A 318 -16.91 1.78 -19.48
N LEU A 319 -17.30 3.04 -19.36
CA LEU A 319 -18.15 3.74 -20.33
C LEU A 319 -17.33 4.63 -21.26
N HIS A 320 -16.20 5.16 -20.79
CA HIS A 320 -15.31 6.02 -21.57
C HIS A 320 -14.37 5.23 -22.48
N THR A 321 -14.08 5.77 -23.66
CA THR A 321 -13.03 5.26 -24.55
C THR A 321 -11.65 5.63 -24.01
N ARG A 322 -10.60 4.97 -24.53
CA ARG A 322 -9.21 5.28 -24.18
C ARG A 322 -8.85 6.76 -24.41
N GLU A 323 -9.34 7.35 -25.49
CA GLU A 323 -9.11 8.76 -25.83
C GLU A 323 -9.79 9.72 -24.84
N GLN A 324 -10.98 9.36 -24.34
CA GLN A 324 -11.67 10.14 -23.32
C GLN A 324 -10.92 10.08 -21.99
N LEU A 325 -10.43 8.89 -21.61
CA LEU A 325 -9.62 8.72 -20.39
C LEU A 325 -8.30 9.50 -20.40
N GLU A 326 -7.71 9.78 -21.57
CA GLU A 326 -6.50 10.61 -21.66
C GLU A 326 -6.72 12.07 -21.24
N HIS A 327 -7.97 12.54 -21.32
CA HIS A 327 -8.35 13.88 -20.89
C HIS A 327 -8.75 13.93 -19.40
N GLU A 328 -8.98 12.77 -18.79
CA GLU A 328 -9.26 12.64 -17.36
C GLU A 328 -7.95 12.74 -16.55
N ARG A 329 -7.97 13.46 -15.43
CA ARG A 329 -6.81 13.60 -14.54
C ARG A 329 -6.73 12.45 -13.55
N LEU A 330 -6.57 11.25 -14.06
CA LEU A 330 -6.52 10.03 -13.26
C LEU A 330 -5.15 9.86 -12.60
N GLY A 331 -5.16 9.59 -11.29
CA GLY A 331 -3.99 9.15 -10.55
C GLY A 331 -3.65 7.67 -10.82
N PRO A 332 -2.46 7.20 -10.43
CA PRO A 332 -2.07 5.79 -10.62
C PRO A 332 -3.00 4.77 -9.97
N GLU A 333 -3.56 5.07 -8.79
CA GLU A 333 -4.45 4.15 -8.08
C GLU A 333 -5.80 4.00 -8.81
N GLU A 334 -6.35 5.10 -9.31
CA GLU A 334 -7.57 5.11 -10.14
C GLU A 334 -7.32 4.40 -11.47
N GLY A 335 -6.17 4.64 -12.11
CA GLY A 335 -5.77 3.96 -13.34
C GLY A 335 -5.61 2.44 -13.16
N PHE A 336 -5.01 2.01 -12.05
CA PHE A 336 -4.96 0.60 -11.68
C PHE A 336 -6.36 0.02 -11.47
N LEU A 337 -7.21 0.68 -10.70
CA LEU A 337 -8.57 0.23 -10.44
C LEU A 337 -9.38 0.09 -11.75
N LEU A 338 -9.29 1.07 -12.65
CA LEU A 338 -9.91 1.02 -13.97
C LEU A 338 -9.39 -0.16 -14.80
N SER A 339 -8.10 -0.49 -14.70
CA SER A 339 -7.53 -1.65 -15.40
C SER A 339 -8.13 -2.99 -14.95
N ARG A 340 -8.74 -3.04 -13.76
CA ARG A 340 -9.45 -4.22 -13.23
C ARG A 340 -10.93 -4.26 -13.61
N ILE A 341 -11.49 -3.16 -14.12
CA ILE A 341 -12.90 -3.09 -14.55
C ILE A 341 -13.02 -3.64 -15.98
N ASN A 342 -13.18 -4.96 -16.07
CA ASN A 342 -13.36 -5.68 -17.34
C ASN A 342 -14.83 -5.89 -17.73
N GLY A 343 -15.78 -5.56 -16.85
CA GLY A 343 -17.20 -5.79 -17.07
C GLY A 343 -17.68 -7.22 -16.87
N GLU A 344 -16.88 -8.05 -16.21
CA GLU A 344 -17.20 -9.43 -15.82
C GLU A 344 -17.08 -9.61 -14.30
N SER A 345 -16.02 -9.05 -13.69
CA SER A 345 -15.79 -9.10 -12.25
C SER A 345 -16.70 -8.12 -11.50
N ASP A 346 -17.29 -8.58 -10.39
CA ASP A 346 -18.02 -7.70 -9.49
C ASP A 346 -17.08 -6.86 -8.61
N ILE A 347 -17.65 -5.86 -7.93
CA ILE A 347 -16.93 -4.96 -7.03
C ILE A 347 -16.18 -5.73 -5.94
N GLU A 348 -16.83 -6.68 -5.26
CA GLU A 348 -16.19 -7.47 -4.19
C GLU A 348 -14.96 -8.25 -4.69
N SER A 349 -15.04 -8.79 -5.90
CA SER A 349 -13.95 -9.47 -6.59
C SER A 349 -12.79 -8.51 -6.85
N ILE A 350 -13.08 -7.34 -7.43
CA ILE A 350 -12.07 -6.30 -7.71
C ILE A 350 -11.38 -5.86 -6.41
N LEU A 351 -12.16 -5.52 -5.39
CA LEU A 351 -11.64 -5.08 -4.09
C LEU A 351 -10.76 -6.13 -3.42
N SER A 352 -11.06 -7.41 -3.60
CA SER A 352 -10.29 -8.50 -2.97
C SER A 352 -8.85 -8.65 -3.48
N VAL A 353 -8.57 -8.16 -4.69
CA VAL A 353 -7.26 -8.24 -5.33
C VAL A 353 -6.54 -6.88 -5.40
N CYS A 354 -7.27 -5.77 -5.19
CA CYS A 354 -6.68 -4.44 -5.11
C CYS A 354 -5.72 -4.33 -3.92
N PRO A 355 -4.49 -3.82 -4.12
CA PRO A 355 -3.52 -3.65 -3.05
C PRO A 355 -3.75 -2.31 -2.30
N PHE A 356 -5.01 -1.94 -2.09
CA PHE A 356 -5.43 -0.68 -1.47
C PHE A 356 -6.41 -0.96 -0.33
N ARG A 357 -6.69 0.06 0.49
CA ARG A 357 -7.74 -0.08 1.51
C ARG A 357 -9.09 -0.17 0.83
N GLU A 358 -9.99 -0.94 1.44
CA GLU A 358 -11.35 -1.13 0.91
C GLU A 358 -12.10 0.21 0.82
N ALA A 359 -12.01 1.04 1.86
CA ALA A 359 -12.61 2.37 1.87
C ALA A 359 -12.07 3.29 0.75
N ASP A 360 -10.75 3.32 0.54
CA ASP A 360 -10.13 4.10 -0.54
C ASP A 360 -10.57 3.60 -1.91
N SER A 361 -10.59 2.28 -2.09
CA SER A 361 -11.03 1.66 -3.35
C SER A 361 -12.49 1.97 -3.64
N LEU A 362 -13.38 1.85 -2.65
CA LEU A 362 -14.80 2.18 -2.81
C LEU A 362 -15.02 3.66 -3.10
N ARG A 363 -14.26 4.55 -2.45
CA ARG A 363 -14.27 6.00 -2.73
C ARG A 363 -13.85 6.27 -4.18
N MET A 364 -12.78 5.63 -4.66
CA MET A 364 -12.37 5.73 -6.07
C MET A 364 -13.45 5.19 -7.02
N ILE A 365 -14.06 4.02 -6.75
CA ILE A 365 -15.13 3.49 -7.60
C ILE A 365 -16.34 4.44 -7.62
N LYS A 366 -16.76 4.98 -6.46
CA LYS A 366 -17.83 5.97 -6.35
C LYS A 366 -17.53 7.22 -7.20
N LYS A 367 -16.32 7.77 -7.08
CA LYS A 367 -15.89 8.93 -7.89
C LYS A 367 -15.94 8.63 -9.39
N LEU A 368 -15.49 7.45 -9.82
CA LEU A 368 -15.53 7.04 -11.22
C LEU A 368 -16.97 6.87 -11.74
N LEU A 369 -17.93 6.51 -10.88
CA LEU A 369 -19.36 6.47 -11.22
C LEU A 369 -19.98 7.86 -11.29
N ASP A 370 -19.70 8.71 -10.30
CA ASP A 370 -20.25 10.06 -10.20
C ASP A 370 -19.78 10.92 -11.39
N SER A 371 -18.55 10.69 -11.87
CA SER A 371 -17.99 11.31 -13.08
C SER A 371 -18.47 10.67 -14.40
N GLY A 372 -19.20 9.56 -14.35
CA GLY A 372 -19.71 8.85 -15.53
C GLY A 372 -18.65 8.06 -16.31
N ILE A 373 -17.43 7.93 -15.76
CA ILE A 373 -16.34 7.16 -16.38
C ILE A 373 -16.69 5.66 -16.42
N ILE A 374 -17.34 5.16 -15.37
CA ILE A 374 -17.85 3.80 -15.28
C ILE A 374 -19.36 3.79 -15.01
N GLY A 375 -20.02 2.66 -15.30
CA GLY A 375 -21.41 2.42 -14.98
C GLY A 375 -21.60 1.05 -14.34
N ILE A 376 -22.65 0.88 -13.55
CA ILE A 376 -23.04 -0.41 -12.94
C ILE A 376 -24.17 -1.04 -13.77
N LYS A 377 -24.09 -2.35 -14.00
CA LYS A 377 -25.19 -3.14 -14.57
C LYS A 377 -26.12 -3.73 -13.53
#